data_AF-A0A450Y0F7-F1
#
_entry.id   AF-A0A450Y0F7-F1
#
_cell.length_a   1.000
_cell.length_b   1.000
_cell.length_c   1.000
_cell.angle_alpha   90.00
_cell.angle_beta   90.00
_cell.angle_gamma   90.00
#
_symmetry.space_group_name_H-M   'P 1'
#
loop_
_entity.id
_entity.type
_entity.pdbx_description
1 polymer ?
#
loop_
_entity_poly.entity_id
_entity_poly.type
_entity_poly.pdbx_seq_one_letter_code
_entity_poly.pdbx_strand_id
1 'polypeptide(L)'
;MNTHKSETLVELISEVCAIKDPLGEKGKSGILKDMGSRATFLQNESHRVRFVYTPKHCSWLNQIEIWFGILTRRLLKHGNFKSTEELKQRILAFIEFFNRALAKPFRW
;
A
#
# COMPACT_ATOMS: atom_id res chain seq x y z
N MET A 1 1.73 3.41 -15.28
CA MET A 1 2.60 3.92 -14.19
C MET A 1 2.65 2.85 -13.11
N ASN A 2 3.79 2.15 -12.95
CA ASN A 2 3.94 1.06 -11.97
C ASN A 2 4.57 1.59 -10.68
N THR A 3 3.80 2.39 -9.93
CA THR A 3 4.26 3.05 -8.69
C THR A 3 4.71 2.04 -7.62
N HIS A 4 4.20 0.81 -7.67
CA HIS A 4 4.52 -0.26 -6.72
C HIS A 4 5.91 -0.89 -6.88
N LYS A 5 6.73 -0.38 -7.80
CA LYS A 5 8.12 -0.82 -8.06
C LYS A 5 9.04 0.39 -8.24
N SER A 6 8.73 1.52 -7.59
CA SER A 6 9.54 2.73 -7.70
C SER A 6 10.88 2.60 -6.96
N GLU A 7 11.82 3.47 -7.32
CA GLU A 7 13.07 3.67 -6.58
C GLU A 7 12.80 4.12 -5.14
N THR A 8 11.95 5.13 -4.97
CA THR A 8 11.57 5.66 -3.65
C THR A 8 10.99 4.60 -2.72
N LEU A 9 10.30 3.59 -3.27
CA LEU A 9 9.78 2.47 -2.49
C LEU A 9 10.90 1.53 -2.04
N VAL A 10 11.89 1.27 -2.90
CA VAL A 10 13.07 0.47 -2.54
C VAL A 10 13.86 1.18 -1.44
N GLU A 11 14.08 2.48 -1.56
CA GLU A 11 14.79 3.29 -0.55
C GLU A 11 14.07 3.22 0.81
N LEU A 12 12.75 3.43 0.82
CA LEU A 12 11.93 3.33 2.03
C LEU A 12 12.05 1.94 2.68
N ILE A 13 11.99 0.88 1.89
CA ILE A 13 12.08 -0.49 2.42
C ILE A 13 13.49 -0.82 2.91
N SER A 14 14.52 -0.29 2.26
CA SER A 14 15.90 -0.38 2.73
C SER A 14 16.04 0.25 4.11
N GLU A 15 15.52 1.47 4.28
CA GLU A 15 15.54 2.19 5.56
C GLU A 15 14.74 1.45 6.64
N VAL A 16 13.49 1.09 6.36
CA VAL A 16 12.59 0.41 7.30
C VAL A 16 13.14 -0.95 7.71
N CYS A 17 13.80 -1.68 6.81
CA CYS A 17 14.42 -2.96 7.12
C CYS A 17 15.88 -2.84 7.60
N ALA A 18 16.42 -1.62 7.73
CA ALA A 18 17.81 -1.35 8.10
C ALA A 18 18.84 -2.08 7.21
N ILE A 19 18.53 -2.23 5.92
CA ILE A 19 19.41 -2.84 4.92
C ILE A 19 20.46 -1.80 4.54
N LYS A 20 21.73 -2.15 4.71
CA LYS A 20 22.89 -1.26 4.47
C LYS A 20 23.57 -1.52 3.12
N ASP A 21 23.14 -2.55 2.40
CA ASP A 21 23.74 -2.90 1.12
C ASP A 21 23.49 -1.79 0.09
N PRO A 22 24.48 -1.51 -0.78
CA PRO A 22 24.35 -0.47 -1.79
C PRO A 22 23.23 -0.81 -2.78
N LEU A 23 22.28 0.11 -2.93
CA LEU A 23 21.12 -0.05 -3.83
C LEU A 23 21.49 0.09 -5.32
N GLY A 24 22.62 0.73 -5.62
CA GLY A 24 23.09 1.01 -6.99
C GLY A 24 22.56 2.33 -7.56
N GLU A 25 22.69 2.51 -8.87
CA GLU A 25 22.24 3.71 -9.58
C GLU A 25 21.04 3.41 -10.48
N LYS A 26 20.00 4.23 -10.37
CA LYS A 26 18.78 4.06 -11.17
C LYS A 26 19.03 4.06 -12.66
N GLY A 27 18.48 3.05 -13.33
CA GLY A 27 18.63 2.88 -14.78
C GLY A 27 19.98 2.31 -15.21
N LYS A 28 20.93 2.10 -14.28
CA LYS A 28 22.30 1.70 -14.60
C LYS A 28 22.74 0.42 -13.90
N SER A 29 22.61 0.34 -12.58
CA SER A 29 23.25 -0.72 -11.78
C SER A 29 22.48 -1.08 -10.52
N GLY A 30 22.82 -2.25 -9.95
CA GLY A 30 22.28 -2.73 -8.69
C GLY A 30 20.77 -2.98 -8.70
N ILE A 31 20.17 -2.82 -7.52
CA ILE A 31 18.73 -3.00 -7.28
C ILE A 31 17.92 -1.94 -8.01
N LEU A 32 18.46 -0.72 -8.17
CA LEU A 32 17.75 0.40 -8.82
C LEU A 32 17.79 0.36 -10.36
N LYS A 33 18.53 -0.59 -10.95
CA LYS A 33 18.73 -0.70 -12.40
C LYS A 33 17.44 -0.69 -13.22
N ASP A 34 16.49 -1.56 -12.90
CA ASP A 34 15.25 -1.73 -13.67
C ASP A 34 14.08 -2.15 -12.77
N MET A 35 12.87 -2.28 -13.32
CA MET A 35 11.70 -2.66 -12.51
C MET A 35 11.75 -4.12 -12.03
N GLY A 36 12.50 -4.99 -12.71
CA GLY A 36 12.62 -6.40 -12.34
C GLY A 36 13.46 -6.55 -11.08
N SER A 37 14.67 -5.99 -11.09
CA SER A 37 15.58 -5.92 -9.94
C SER A 37 14.93 -5.28 -8.70
N ARG A 38 14.21 -4.16 -8.88
CA ARG A 38 13.42 -3.55 -7.79
C ARG A 38 12.34 -4.48 -7.25
N ALA A 39 11.60 -5.17 -8.13
CA ALA A 39 10.57 -6.12 -7.69
C ALA A 39 11.18 -7.28 -6.89
N THR A 40 12.29 -7.86 -7.37
CA THR A 40 12.98 -8.93 -6.67
C THR A 40 13.40 -8.50 -5.26
N PHE A 41 13.97 -7.30 -5.11
CA PHE A 41 14.30 -6.76 -3.79
C PHE A 41 13.08 -6.59 -2.90
N LEU A 42 12.00 -6.01 -3.42
CA LEU A 42 10.77 -5.78 -2.65
C LEU A 42 10.06 -7.08 -2.25
N GLN A 43 10.25 -8.17 -3.00
CA GLN A 43 9.66 -9.49 -2.73
C GLN A 43 10.54 -10.39 -1.87
N ASN A 44 11.76 -9.96 -1.53
CA ASN A 44 12.72 -10.78 -0.80
C ASN A 44 12.17 -11.22 0.56
N GLU A 45 12.15 -12.54 0.79
CA GLU A 45 11.60 -13.14 2.00
C GLU A 45 12.50 -12.96 3.23
N SER A 46 13.77 -12.62 3.04
CA SER A 46 14.67 -12.29 4.15
C SER A 46 14.40 -10.91 4.76
N HIS A 47 13.65 -10.04 4.06
CA HIS A 47 13.32 -8.71 4.56
C HIS A 47 12.18 -8.78 5.58
N ARG A 48 12.26 -7.92 6.60
CA ARG A 48 11.18 -7.77 7.59
C ARG A 48 9.85 -7.35 6.96
N VAL A 49 9.93 -6.55 5.89
CA VAL A 49 8.77 -6.14 5.09
C VAL A 49 8.96 -6.66 3.68
N ARG A 50 8.01 -7.47 3.21
CA ARG A 50 7.99 -8.01 1.84
C ARG A 50 6.69 -7.65 1.12
N PHE A 51 6.79 -7.46 -0.18
CA PHE A 51 5.68 -7.17 -1.05
C PHE A 51 5.18 -8.45 -1.70
N VAL A 52 3.87 -8.64 -1.68
CA VAL A 52 3.21 -9.71 -2.44
C VAL A 52 2.41 -9.03 -3.54
N TYR A 53 2.89 -9.14 -4.78
CA TYR A 53 2.17 -8.59 -5.93
C TYR A 53 1.08 -9.56 -6.36
N THR A 54 -0.16 -9.08 -6.43
CA THR A 54 -1.27 -9.86 -6.98
C THR A 54 -1.11 -10.02 -8.50
N PRO A 55 -1.67 -11.09 -9.10
CA PRO A 55 -1.68 -11.22 -10.54
C PRO A 55 -2.36 -10.02 -11.21
N LYS A 56 -1.98 -9.76 -12.47
CA LYS A 56 -2.63 -8.71 -13.25
C LYS A 56 -4.14 -8.97 -13.31
N HIS A 57 -4.94 -7.90 -13.17
CA HIS A 57 -6.40 -7.96 -13.17
C HIS A 57 -7.03 -8.66 -11.94
N CYS A 58 -6.27 -8.93 -10.88
CA CYS A 58 -6.79 -9.47 -9.61
C CYS A 58 -6.91 -8.39 -8.53
N SER A 59 -7.45 -7.22 -8.89
CA SER A 59 -7.65 -6.12 -7.95
C SER A 59 -8.66 -6.51 -6.85
N TRP A 60 -9.57 -7.43 -7.14
CA TRP A 60 -10.49 -8.02 -6.16
C TRP A 60 -9.78 -8.71 -4.99
N LEU A 61 -8.56 -9.23 -5.16
CA LEU A 61 -7.76 -9.81 -4.05
C LEU A 61 -7.18 -8.74 -3.11
N ASN A 62 -7.20 -7.47 -3.53
CA ASN A 62 -6.59 -6.39 -2.78
C ASN A 62 -7.52 -5.92 -1.66
N GLN A 63 -7.17 -6.25 -0.41
CA GLN A 63 -8.01 -5.95 0.76
C GLN A 63 -8.29 -4.45 0.91
N ILE A 64 -7.35 -3.58 0.50
CA ILE A 64 -7.56 -2.13 0.59
C ILE A 64 -8.67 -1.66 -0.36
N GLU A 65 -8.86 -2.31 -1.51
CA GLU A 65 -9.94 -1.99 -2.44
C GLU A 65 -11.29 -2.39 -1.85
N ILE A 66 -11.36 -3.53 -1.17
CA ILE A 66 -12.56 -3.94 -0.43
C ILE A 66 -12.87 -2.92 0.67
N TRP A 67 -11.86 -2.51 1.44
CA TRP A 67 -12.01 -1.50 2.48
C TRP A 67 -12.52 -0.16 1.92
N PHE A 68 -11.95 0.33 0.81
CA PHE A 68 -12.45 1.53 0.13
C PHE A 68 -13.90 1.37 -0.36
N GLY A 69 -14.28 0.17 -0.81
CA GLY A 69 -15.67 -0.16 -1.13
C GLY A 69 -16.59 -0.03 0.10
N ILE A 70 -16.13 -0.48 1.28
CA ILE A 70 -16.88 -0.33 2.54
C ILE A 70 -16.99 1.14 2.95
N LEU A 71 -15.87 1.88 2.93
CA LEU A 71 -15.86 3.32 3.22
C LEU A 71 -16.83 4.07 2.30
N THR A 72 -16.78 3.79 1.01
CA THR A 72 -17.66 4.43 0.02
C THR A 72 -19.12 4.14 0.32
N ARG A 73 -19.49 2.87 0.55
CA ARG A 73 -20.88 2.50 0.81
C ARG A 73 -21.42 3.04 2.14
N ARG A 74 -20.60 3.08 3.20
CA ARG A 74 -21.04 3.40 4.55
C ARG A 74 -20.92 4.88 4.92
N LEU A 75 -19.96 5.60 4.34
CA LEU A 75 -19.70 7.00 4.69
C LEU A 75 -19.92 7.95 3.51
N LEU A 76 -19.38 7.64 2.33
CA LEU A 76 -19.28 8.63 1.25
C LEU A 76 -20.55 8.71 0.38
N LYS A 77 -21.15 7.58 0.02
CA LYS A 77 -22.24 7.50 -0.97
C LYS A 77 -23.48 8.32 -0.59
N HIS A 78 -23.73 8.47 0.72
CA HIS A 78 -24.87 9.22 1.26
C HIS A 78 -24.42 10.29 2.27
N GLY A 79 -23.12 10.62 2.28
CA GLY A 79 -22.57 11.62 3.18
C GLY A 79 -22.86 13.03 2.68
N ASN A 80 -23.36 13.89 3.57
CA ASN A 80 -23.44 15.33 3.34
C ASN A 80 -22.42 16.01 4.24
N PHE A 81 -21.45 16.70 3.65
CA PHE A 81 -20.34 17.34 4.37
C PHE A 81 -20.34 18.83 4.05
N LYS A 82 -20.23 19.66 5.09
CA LYS A 82 -20.24 21.12 4.98
C LYS A 82 -18.88 21.67 4.54
N SER A 83 -17.81 20.88 4.66
CA SER A 83 -16.46 21.25 4.24
C SER A 83 -15.56 20.03 4.02
N THR A 84 -14.41 20.25 3.39
CA THR A 84 -13.35 19.24 3.25
C THR A 84 -12.74 18.84 4.59
N GLU A 85 -12.67 19.77 5.55
CA GLU A 85 -12.21 19.45 6.90
C GLU A 85 -13.22 18.54 7.62
N GLU A 86 -14.52 18.78 7.50
CA GLU A 86 -15.53 17.86 8.05
C GLU A 86 -15.39 16.48 7.43
N LEU A 87 -15.24 16.38 6.11
CA LEU A 87 -15.03 15.11 5.42
C LEU A 87 -13.80 14.37 5.97
N LYS A 88 -12.67 15.07 6.14
CA LYS A 88 -11.44 14.49 6.71
C LYS A 88 -11.68 13.95 8.11
N GLN A 89 -12.29 14.73 8.99
CA GLN A 89 -12.58 14.29 10.36
C GLN A 89 -13.50 13.06 10.39
N ARG A 90 -14.52 13.03 9.51
CA ARG A 90 -15.43 11.89 9.37
C ARG A 90 -14.72 10.64 8.88
N ILE A 91 -13.78 10.77 7.93
CA ILE A 91 -12.97 9.64 7.45
C ILE A 91 -12.07 9.11 8.57
N LEU A 92 -11.39 10.00 9.32
CA LEU A 92 -10.53 9.59 10.44
C LEU A 92 -11.32 8.86 11.53
N ALA A 93 -12.48 9.40 11.92
CA ALA A 93 -13.38 8.75 12.87
C ALA A 93 -13.88 7.39 12.36
N PHE A 94 -14.17 7.28 11.06
CA PHE A 94 -14.55 6.01 10.45
C PHE A 94 -13.42 4.99 10.49
N ILE A 95 -12.17 5.39 10.21
CA ILE A 95 -10.99 4.53 10.30
C ILE A 95 -10.85 3.99 11.73
N GLU A 96 -10.94 4.87 12.74
CA GLU A 96 -10.84 4.47 14.14
C GLU A 96 -11.94 3.47 14.53
N PHE A 97 -13.18 3.77 14.18
CA PHE A 97 -14.32 2.87 14.41
C PHE A 97 -14.14 1.53 13.72
N PHE A 98 -13.73 1.54 12.45
CA PHE A 98 -13.50 0.33 11.67
C PHE A 98 -12.44 -0.55 12.32
N ASN A 99 -11.30 0.04 12.70
CA ASN A 99 -10.20 -0.66 13.36
C ASN A 99 -10.61 -1.29 14.68
N ARG A 100 -11.47 -0.60 15.45
CA ARG A 100 -11.94 -1.07 16.76
C ARG A 100 -12.99 -2.17 16.66
N ALA A 101 -13.95 -2.04 15.75
CA ALA A 101 -15.18 -2.84 15.78
C ALA A 101 -15.34 -3.82 14.60
N LEU A 102 -14.69 -3.55 13.47
CA LEU A 102 -14.93 -4.25 12.19
C LEU A 102 -13.70 -4.90 11.59
N ALA A 103 -12.50 -4.60 12.10
CA ALA A 103 -11.25 -5.21 11.66
C ALA A 103 -11.25 -6.71 11.99
N LYS A 104 -11.70 -7.49 11.01
CA LYS A 104 -11.70 -8.96 11.03
C LYS A 104 -11.09 -9.43 9.71
N PRO A 105 -10.42 -10.60 9.69
CA PRO A 105 -9.94 -11.18 8.45
C PRO A 105 -11.07 -11.28 7.42
N PHE A 106 -10.82 -10.81 6.20
CA PHE A 106 -11.75 -11.00 5.10
C PHE A 106 -11.86 -12.49 4.79
N ARG A 107 -13.10 -12.99 4.77
CA ARG A 107 -13.42 -14.34 4.29
C ARG A 107 -13.72 -14.23 2.80
N TRP A 108 -12.96 -14.96 2.00
CA TRP A 108 -13.10 -15.05 0.55
C TRP A 108 -14.03 -16.18 0.16
#